data_AF-A0A926SL02-F1
#
_entry.id   AF-A0A926SL02-F1
#
_cell.length_a   1.000
_cell.length_b   1.000
_cell.length_c   1.000
_cell.angle_alpha   90.00
_cell.angle_beta   90.00
_cell.angle_gamma   90.00
#
_symmetry.space_group_name_H-M   'P 1'
#
loop_
_entity.id
_entity.type
_entity.pdbx_description
1 polymer ?
#
loop_
_entity_poly.entity_id
_entity_poly.type
_entity_poly.pdbx_seq_one_letter_code
_entity_poly.pdbx_strand_id
1 'polypeptide(L)'
;MRAKLFWAGIGVVSWIFLGMILSLIGGSVIGFSQIDGLIRFGAAIGLAIGLFYSGAALLTALLVHSRRVMPWMISSSLACAIVCFFIAIGLGGYPKHTQADLSFLLIAPVSIALGGLLGSGLGVAFWRSRMGV
;
A
#
# COMPACT_ATOMS: atom_id res chain seq x y z
N MET A 1 16.96 -16.51 8.30
CA MET A 1 16.92 -15.02 8.23
C MET A 1 16.95 -14.46 6.81
N ARG A 2 17.95 -14.79 5.96
CA ARG A 2 18.10 -14.22 4.59
C ARG A 2 16.82 -14.19 3.74
N ALA A 3 16.08 -15.30 3.68
CA ALA A 3 14.83 -15.36 2.91
C ALA A 3 13.74 -14.41 3.43
N LYS A 4 13.66 -14.15 4.74
CA LYS A 4 12.66 -13.22 5.30
C LYS A 4 13.01 -11.77 4.96
N LEU A 5 14.29 -11.41 5.04
CA LEU A 5 14.79 -10.09 4.63
C LEU A 5 14.59 -9.84 3.12
N PHE A 6 14.78 -10.86 2.29
CA PHE A 6 14.51 -10.78 0.86
C PHE A 6 13.03 -10.45 0.58
N TRP A 7 12.09 -11.14 1.25
CA TRP A 7 10.66 -10.83 1.12
C TRP A 7 10.29 -9.46 1.66
N ALA A 8 10.91 -9.01 2.76
CA ALA A 8 10.72 -7.66 3.26
C ALA A 8 11.21 -6.61 2.24
N GLY A 9 12.37 -6.84 1.61
CA GLY A 9 12.90 -5.98 0.55
C GLY A 9 11.96 -5.90 -0.66
N ILE A 10 11.43 -7.04 -1.11
CA ILE A 10 10.40 -7.08 -2.18
C ILE A 10 9.19 -6.27 -1.75
N GLY A 11 8.69 -6.45 -0.54
CA GLY A 11 7.55 -5.71 -0.01
C GLY A 11 7.75 -4.20 -0.10
N VAL A 12 8.89 -3.70 0.36
CA VAL A 12 9.23 -2.26 0.29
C VAL A 12 9.25 -1.78 -1.15
N VAL A 13 9.95 -2.49 -2.05
CA VAL A 13 10.04 -2.12 -3.46
C VAL A 13 8.67 -2.12 -4.13
N SER A 14 7.85 -3.14 -3.90
CA SER A 14 6.48 -3.22 -4.43
C SER A 14 5.62 -2.05 -3.97
N TRP A 15 5.74 -1.63 -2.72
CA TRP A 15 5.00 -0.48 -2.18
C TRP A 15 5.48 0.85 -2.76
N ILE A 16 6.78 1.02 -3.02
CA ILE A 16 7.32 2.20 -3.73
C ILE A 16 6.73 2.27 -5.15
N PHE A 17 6.78 1.17 -5.90
CA PHE A 17 6.21 1.11 -7.25
C PHE A 17 4.70 1.38 -7.23
N LEU A 18 3.97 0.79 -6.29
CA LEU A 18 2.55 1.04 -6.13
C LEU A 18 2.28 2.52 -5.85
N GLY A 19 3.01 3.13 -4.92
CA GLY A 19 2.88 4.55 -4.58
C GLY A 19 3.09 5.46 -5.78
N MET A 20 4.13 5.22 -6.59
CA MET A 20 4.37 5.96 -7.83
C MET A 20 3.20 5.83 -8.82
N ILE A 21 2.73 4.61 -9.05
CA ILE A 21 1.62 4.34 -10.00
C ILE A 21 0.34 5.01 -9.53
N LEU A 22 -0.04 4.83 -8.27
CA LEU A 22 -1.27 5.40 -7.72
C LEU A 22 -1.21 6.93 -7.68
N SER A 23 -0.07 7.52 -7.35
CA SER A 23 0.09 8.97 -7.42
C SER A 23 -0.06 9.50 -8.84
N LEU A 24 0.54 8.87 -9.86
CA LEU A 24 0.35 9.23 -11.27
C LEU A 24 -1.13 9.17 -11.70
N ILE A 25 -1.83 8.11 -11.31
CA ILE A 25 -3.28 7.99 -11.57
C ILE A 25 -4.03 9.12 -10.88
N GLY A 26 -3.78 9.37 -9.59
CA GLY A 26 -4.42 10.44 -8.82
C GLY A 26 -4.15 11.84 -9.38
N GLY A 27 -2.90 12.15 -9.75
CA GLY A 27 -2.55 13.46 -10.32
C GLY A 27 -3.18 13.71 -11.69
N SER A 28 -3.38 12.66 -12.49
CA SER A 28 -4.09 12.78 -13.77
C SER A 28 -5.57 13.12 -13.58
N VAL A 29 -6.21 12.65 -12.51
CA VAL A 29 -7.60 12.97 -12.14
C VAL A 29 -7.76 14.44 -11.72
N ILE A 30 -6.70 15.02 -11.14
CA ILE A 30 -6.71 16.34 -10.49
C ILE A 30 -6.11 17.44 -11.39
N GLY A 31 -5.50 17.06 -12.52
CA GLY A 31 -4.87 18.02 -13.44
C GLY A 31 -3.55 18.57 -12.93
N PHE A 32 -2.83 17.81 -12.09
CA PHE A 32 -1.51 18.19 -11.59
C PHE A 32 -0.48 18.12 -12.74
N SER A 33 0.12 19.26 -13.10
CA SER A 33 1.01 19.37 -14.27
C SER A 33 2.45 18.93 -14.02
N GLN A 34 2.87 18.86 -12.75
CA GLN A 34 4.25 18.51 -12.37
C GLN A 34 4.40 17.01 -12.08
N ILE A 35 4.63 16.24 -13.14
CA ILE A 35 4.78 14.78 -13.10
C ILE A 35 5.93 14.35 -12.17
N ASP A 36 7.08 15.02 -12.23
CA ASP A 36 8.26 14.65 -11.43
C ASP A 36 8.04 14.78 -9.92
N GLY A 37 7.37 15.85 -9.49
CA GLY A 37 7.03 16.06 -8.07
C GLY A 37 6.06 14.99 -7.55
N LEU A 38 5.11 14.60 -8.41
CA LEU A 38 4.08 13.61 -8.11
C LEU A 38 4.67 12.19 -7.97
N ILE A 39 5.61 11.82 -8.85
CA ILE A 39 6.33 10.54 -8.77
C ILE A 39 7.14 10.46 -7.49
N ARG A 40 7.90 11.52 -7.15
CA ARG A 40 8.71 11.56 -5.93
C ARG A 40 7.84 11.49 -4.67
N PHE A 41 6.72 12.20 -4.66
CA PHE A 41 5.75 12.15 -3.58
C PHE A 41 5.16 10.74 -3.40
N GLY A 42 4.70 10.13 -4.50
CA GLY A 42 4.18 8.76 -4.49
C GLY A 42 5.22 7.73 -4.05
N ALA A 43 6.47 7.86 -4.51
CA ALA A 43 7.57 7.01 -4.08
C ALA A 43 7.88 7.17 -2.58
N ALA A 44 7.86 8.39 -2.05
CA ALA A 44 8.12 8.66 -0.63
C ALA A 44 7.02 8.08 0.27
N ILE A 45 5.75 8.23 -0.12
CA ILE A 45 4.61 7.64 0.60
C ILE A 45 4.66 6.12 0.50
N GLY A 46 4.88 5.58 -0.71
CA GLY A 46 5.05 4.16 -0.94
C GLY A 46 6.20 3.58 -0.11
N LEU A 47 7.33 4.28 0.02
CA LEU A 47 8.44 3.88 0.87
C LEU A 47 8.04 3.83 2.35
N ALA A 48 7.40 4.88 2.87
CA ALA A 48 6.99 4.94 4.27
C ALA A 48 6.00 3.81 4.62
N ILE A 49 4.97 3.63 3.80
CA ILE A 49 3.97 2.59 3.98
C ILE A 49 4.59 1.20 3.78
N GLY A 50 5.47 1.06 2.78
CA GLY A 50 6.16 -0.18 2.46
C GLY A 50 7.10 -0.65 3.57
N LEU A 51 7.83 0.27 4.21
CA LEU A 51 8.65 -0.02 5.38
C LEU A 51 7.80 -0.51 6.55
N PHE A 52 6.67 0.15 6.80
CA PHE A 52 5.75 -0.24 7.86
C PHE A 52 5.20 -1.67 7.64
N TYR A 53 4.61 -1.95 6.47
CA TYR A 53 4.02 -3.26 6.20
C TYR A 53 5.05 -4.38 6.03
N SER A 54 6.21 -4.10 5.45
CA SER A 54 7.27 -5.09 5.32
C SER A 54 7.90 -5.40 6.67
N GLY A 55 8.03 -4.40 7.55
CA GLY A 55 8.43 -4.58 8.95
C GLY A 55 7.40 -5.40 9.74
N ALA A 56 6.11 -5.09 9.61
CA ALA A 56 5.03 -5.85 10.22
C ALA A 56 5.02 -7.32 9.74
N ALA A 57 5.13 -7.55 8.43
CA ALA A 57 5.19 -8.90 7.86
C ALA A 57 6.42 -9.68 8.34
N LEU A 58 7.57 -9.02 8.47
CA LEU A 58 8.78 -9.62 9.02
C LEU A 58 8.58 -10.03 10.49
N LEU A 59 7.98 -9.15 11.29
CA LEU A 59 7.70 -9.40 12.70
C LEU A 59 6.70 -10.56 12.87
N THR A 60 5.60 -10.57 12.10
CA THR A 60 4.64 -11.68 12.08
C THR A 60 5.31 -12.99 11.64
N ALA A 61 6.16 -12.96 10.62
CA ALA A 61 6.88 -14.15 10.17
C ALA A 61 7.91 -14.66 11.19
N LEU A 62 8.42 -13.81 12.08
CA LEU A 62 9.25 -14.20 13.21
C LEU A 62 8.41 -14.86 14.30
N LEU A 63 7.30 -14.23 14.69
CA LEU A 63 6.38 -14.74 15.71
C LEU A 63 5.78 -16.10 15.35
N VAL A 64 5.38 -16.27 14.08
CA VAL A 64 4.74 -17.51 13.60
C VAL A 64 5.77 -18.52 13.08
N HIS A 65 7.07 -18.20 13.18
CA HIS A 65 8.19 -19.02 12.68
C HIS A 65 8.09 -19.45 11.19
N SER A 66 7.17 -18.88 10.42
CA SER A 66 6.91 -19.25 9.03
C SER A 66 7.18 -18.10 8.09
N ARG A 67 8.08 -18.30 7.13
CA ARG A 67 8.31 -17.32 6.04
C ARG A 67 7.13 -17.24 5.06
N ARG A 68 6.26 -18.27 5.05
CA ARG A 68 5.18 -18.37 4.07
C ARG A 68 4.09 -17.33 4.31
N VAL A 69 3.97 -16.77 5.51
CA VAL A 69 2.98 -15.71 5.81
C VAL A 69 3.28 -14.38 5.11
N MET A 70 4.57 -14.09 4.84
CA MET A 70 5.00 -12.82 4.26
C MET A 70 4.40 -12.54 2.87
N PRO A 71 4.48 -13.45 1.87
CA PRO A 71 3.87 -13.19 0.57
C PRO A 71 2.36 -12.99 0.67
N TRP A 72 1.66 -13.73 1.56
CA TRP A 72 0.22 -13.55 1.76
C TRP A 72 -0.12 -12.18 2.31
N MET A 73 0.58 -11.73 3.36
CA MET A 73 0.38 -10.39 3.94
C MET A 73 0.71 -9.28 2.94
N ILE A 74 1.84 -9.39 2.24
CA ILE A 74 2.27 -8.35 1.29
C ILE A 74 1.28 -8.28 0.13
N SER A 75 0.92 -9.41 -0.50
CA SER A 75 0.01 -9.41 -1.64
C SER A 75 -1.38 -8.92 -1.30
N SER A 76 -1.93 -9.33 -0.15
CA SER A 76 -3.27 -8.89 0.29
C SER A 76 -3.27 -7.42 0.70
N SER A 77 -2.20 -6.93 1.34
CA SER A 77 -2.05 -5.51 1.68
C SER A 77 -2.04 -4.62 0.43
N LEU A 78 -1.29 -5.00 -0.61
CA LEU A 78 -1.24 -4.28 -1.87
C LEU A 78 -2.61 -4.31 -2.58
N ALA A 79 -3.26 -5.48 -2.63
CA ALA A 79 -4.56 -5.62 -3.26
C ALA A 79 -5.65 -4.77 -2.59
N CYS A 80 -5.76 -4.82 -1.26
CA CYS A 80 -6.72 -3.98 -0.54
C CYS A 80 -6.39 -2.49 -0.65
N ALA A 81 -5.11 -2.12 -0.64
CA ALA A 81 -4.70 -0.73 -0.83
C ALA A 81 -5.15 -0.16 -2.20
N ILE A 82 -5.01 -0.96 -3.27
CA ILE A 82 -5.51 -0.61 -4.60
C ILE A 82 -7.02 -0.40 -4.57
N VAL A 83 -7.77 -1.34 -3.98
CA VAL A 83 -9.23 -1.25 -3.89
C VAL A 83 -9.65 -0.01 -3.09
N CYS A 84 -9.06 0.24 -1.93
CA CYS A 84 -9.36 1.40 -1.10
C CYS A 84 -9.02 2.73 -1.80
N PHE A 85 -7.96 2.77 -2.60
CA PHE A 85 -7.62 3.95 -3.42
C PHE A 85 -8.71 4.25 -4.44
N PHE A 86 -9.17 3.25 -5.20
CA PHE A 86 -10.25 3.43 -6.18
C PHE A 86 -11.59 3.78 -5.52
N ILE A 87 -11.90 3.19 -4.37
CA ILE A 87 -13.09 3.55 -3.59
C ILE A 87 -12.99 5.01 -3.14
N ALA A 88 -11.84 5.44 -2.62
CA ALA A 88 -11.63 6.81 -2.18
C ALA A 88 -11.77 7.81 -3.33
N ILE A 89 -11.24 7.51 -4.52
CA ILE A 89 -11.43 8.32 -5.74
C ILE A 89 -12.90 8.35 -6.17
N GLY A 90 -13.54 7.19 -6.29
CA GLY A 90 -14.88 7.05 -6.86
C GLY A 90 -15.99 7.63 -5.97
N LEU A 91 -15.87 7.44 -4.65
CA LEU A 91 -16.86 7.93 -3.67
C LEU A 91 -16.55 9.34 -3.15
N GLY A 92 -15.29 9.79 -3.25
CA GLY A 92 -14.86 11.07 -2.68
C GLY A 92 -15.41 12.31 -3.40
N GLY A 93 -15.96 12.15 -4.62
CA GLY A 93 -16.66 13.24 -5.32
C GLY A 93 -15.82 14.51 -5.51
N TYR A 94 -14.50 14.37 -5.72
CA TYR A 94 -13.56 15.49 -5.73
C TYR A 94 -13.87 16.49 -6.88
N PRO A 95 -14.26 17.74 -6.58
CA PRO A 95 -14.45 18.76 -7.61
C PRO A 95 -13.10 19.17 -8.19
N LYS A 96 -12.93 18.91 -9.50
CA LYS A 96 -11.72 19.23 -10.26
C LYS A 96 -11.41 20.73 -10.16
N HIS A 97 -10.14 21.10 -9.95
CA HIS A 97 -9.64 22.48 -9.95
C HIS A 97 -10.12 23.37 -8.78
N THR A 98 -10.32 22.80 -7.60
CA THR A 98 -10.67 23.57 -6.38
C THR A 98 -9.80 23.14 -5.19
N GLN A 99 -9.91 23.81 -4.04
CA GLN A 99 -9.16 23.46 -2.81
C GLN A 99 -9.28 21.99 -2.36
N ALA A 100 -10.24 21.22 -2.91
CA ALA A 100 -10.33 19.77 -2.77
C ALA A 100 -9.13 19.01 -3.37
N ASP A 101 -8.31 19.64 -4.20
CA ASP A 101 -7.06 19.07 -4.72
C ASP A 101 -6.06 18.78 -3.58
N LEU A 102 -6.08 19.57 -2.51
CA LEU A 102 -5.22 19.37 -1.33
C LEU A 102 -5.74 18.26 -0.41
N SER A 103 -7.06 18.10 -0.28
CA SER A 103 -7.63 17.04 0.56
C SER A 103 -7.41 15.66 -0.06
N PHE A 104 -7.35 15.56 -1.39
CA PHE A 104 -6.97 14.32 -2.06
C PHE A 104 -5.56 13.84 -1.68
N LEU A 105 -4.59 14.75 -1.64
CA LEU A 105 -3.20 14.47 -1.25
C LEU A 105 -3.09 13.90 0.17
N LEU A 106 -4.10 14.13 1.01
CA LEU A 106 -4.18 13.65 2.38
C LEU A 106 -5.04 12.37 2.51
N ILE A 107 -6.17 12.32 1.81
CA ILE A 107 -7.13 11.21 1.89
C ILE A 107 -6.61 9.97 1.16
N ALA A 108 -5.98 10.13 -0.01
CA ALA A 108 -5.52 8.98 -0.80
C ALA A 108 -4.42 8.17 -0.08
N PRO A 109 -3.39 8.78 0.55
CA PRO A 109 -2.41 8.02 1.33
C PRO A 109 -3.03 7.33 2.55
N VAL A 110 -3.99 7.98 3.22
CA VAL A 110 -4.69 7.41 4.38
C VAL A 110 -5.55 6.22 3.98
N SER A 111 -6.30 6.31 2.87
CA SER A 111 -7.11 5.20 2.39
C SER A 111 -6.26 4.01 1.96
N ILE A 112 -5.13 4.27 1.28
CA ILE A 112 -4.12 3.26 0.94
C ILE A 112 -3.57 2.59 2.20
N ALA A 113 -3.21 3.37 3.23
CA ALA A 113 -2.71 2.85 4.49
C ALA A 113 -3.77 1.97 5.17
N LEU A 114 -5.01 2.42 5.30
CA LEU A 114 -6.09 1.63 5.90
C LEU A 114 -6.39 0.35 5.11
N GLY A 115 -6.39 0.43 3.78
CA GLY A 115 -6.52 -0.73 2.90
C GLY A 115 -5.39 -1.73 3.10
N GLY A 116 -4.15 -1.25 3.20
CA GLY A 116 -2.99 -2.09 3.51
C GLY A 116 -3.12 -2.81 4.85
N LEU A 117 -3.69 -2.18 5.86
CA LEU A 117 -3.86 -2.74 7.20
C LEU A 117 -4.91 -3.86 7.19
N LEU A 118 -6.08 -3.57 6.61
CA LEU A 118 -7.15 -4.55 6.41
C LEU A 118 -6.66 -5.74 5.58
N GLY A 119 -5.98 -5.46 4.47
CA GLY A 119 -5.40 -6.45 3.59
C GLY A 119 -4.40 -7.33 4.32
N SER A 120 -3.49 -6.75 5.10
CA SER A 120 -2.50 -7.50 5.88
C SER A 120 -3.17 -8.49 6.85
N GLY A 121 -4.19 -8.04 7.59
CA GLY A 121 -4.94 -8.89 8.52
C GLY A 121 -5.66 -10.04 7.80
N LEU A 122 -6.34 -9.74 6.69
CA LEU A 122 -6.98 -10.75 5.84
C LEU A 122 -5.97 -11.76 5.28
N GLY A 123 -4.79 -11.29 4.87
CA GLY A 123 -3.71 -12.15 4.35
C GLY A 123 -3.24 -13.16 5.39
N VAL A 124 -3.07 -12.74 6.65
CA VAL A 124 -2.75 -13.66 7.75
C VAL A 124 -3.88 -14.67 7.97
N ALA A 125 -5.14 -14.21 8.00
CA ALA A 125 -6.29 -15.08 8.22
C ALA A 125 -6.43 -16.13 7.10
N PHE A 126 -6.27 -15.74 5.84
CA PHE A 126 -6.30 -16.65 4.70
C PHE A 126 -5.12 -17.62 4.68
N TRP A 127 -3.92 -17.14 5.02
CA TRP A 127 -2.76 -18.01 5.16
C TRP A 127 -3.00 -19.07 6.24
N ARG A 128 -3.54 -18.66 7.39
CA ARG A 128 -3.85 -19.54 8.52
C ARG A 128 -4.89 -20.60 8.14
N SER A 129 -5.98 -20.21 7.49
CA SER A 129 -7.04 -21.15 7.07
C SER A 129 -6.56 -22.16 6.03
N ARG A 130 -5.62 -21.78 5.15
CA ARG A 130 -5.01 -22.68 4.15
C ARG A 130 -3.99 -23.66 4.74
N MET A 131 -3.30 -23.26 5.82
CA MET A 131 -2.24 -24.07 6.43
C MET A 131 -2.73 -24.97 7.57
N GLY A 132 -3.99 -24.82 8.02
CA GLY A 132 -4.58 -25.65 9.07
C GLY A 132 -3.97 -25.42 10.47
N VAL A 133 -3.50 -24.19 10.75
CA VAL A 133 -2.86 -23.77 12.02
C VAL A 133 -3.83 -22.94 12.87
#